data_AF-A0A847N243-F1
#
_entry.id   AF-A0A847N243-F1
#
_cell.length_a   1.000
_cell.length_b   1.000
_cell.length_c   1.000
_cell.angle_alpha   90.00
_cell.angle_beta   90.00
_cell.angle_gamma   90.00
#
_symmetry.space_group_name_H-M   'P 1'
#
loop_
_entity.id
_entity.type
_entity.pdbx_description
1 polymer ?
#
loop_
_entity_poly.entity_id
_entity_poly.type
_entity_poly.pdbx_seq_one_letter_code
_entity_poly.pdbx_strand_id
1 'polypeptide(L)'
;MRQVLLLLGLLVLLSPLGAATLALDADPTIDAKVVSLVEQALLQSMLPRLAADGQLDARLETTKVVQVYHLVLTYGERSIFLDVGYEVETLGERLRGQLDQEGLALLGEQEHPYLQYRLGSGFASSCKLDVGHPYWVLDGQNQRLGQVVATKNHADKELSFLSQRGGKSLGLGMQLVAMSPFSTALSTSLDQAGHLGIDVRLSYALARYPFSLVANVGYAQPGLSHVDLGLQSLIPLSHLFGTKYHLVRNLSLGAQALVGIGFGLPASFSLRSEGLLFLSYQLGPFALMVGGGNRIGADSLALVEEGLFFSVGTAYTYTP
;
A
#
# COMPACT_ATOMS: atom_id res chain seq x y z
N MET A 1 -4.76 -19.12 -34.51
CA MET A 1 -3.72 -18.40 -33.74
C MET A 1 -3.40 -17.00 -34.31
N ARG A 2 -3.06 -16.85 -35.60
CA ARG A 2 -2.69 -15.54 -36.21
C ARG A 2 -3.80 -14.47 -36.12
N GLN A 3 -5.07 -14.86 -36.28
CA GLN A 3 -6.23 -13.96 -36.16
C GLN A 3 -6.51 -13.53 -34.72
N VAL A 4 -6.24 -14.41 -33.73
CA VAL A 4 -6.38 -14.08 -32.30
C VAL A 4 -5.30 -13.09 -31.87
N LEU A 5 -4.06 -13.26 -32.35
CA LEU A 5 -2.98 -12.30 -32.13
C LEU A 5 -3.24 -10.93 -32.79
N LEU A 6 -3.84 -10.92 -33.99
CA LEU A 6 -4.26 -9.69 -34.66
C LEU A 6 -5.41 -8.98 -33.92
N LEU A 7 -6.39 -9.73 -33.42
CA LEU A 7 -7.47 -9.17 -32.61
C LEU A 7 -6.95 -8.64 -31.26
N LEU A 8 -6.00 -9.33 -30.64
CA LEU A 8 -5.34 -8.88 -29.41
C LEU A 8 -4.53 -7.60 -29.65
N GLY A 9 -3.77 -7.55 -30.76
CA GLY A 9 -3.02 -6.36 -31.16
C GLY A 9 -3.93 -5.18 -31.46
N LEU A 10 -5.07 -5.41 -32.14
CA LEU A 10 -6.06 -4.38 -32.41
C LEU A 10 -6.77 -3.90 -31.13
N LEU A 11 -7.09 -4.80 -30.20
CA LEU A 11 -7.66 -4.46 -28.89
C LEU A 11 -6.69 -3.66 -28.02
N VAL A 12 -5.38 -3.96 -28.08
CA VAL A 12 -4.32 -3.17 -27.41
C VAL A 12 -4.11 -1.80 -28.05
N LEU A 13 -4.29 -1.70 -29.37
CA LEU A 13 -4.22 -0.43 -30.11
C LEU A 13 -5.49 0.43 -29.95
N LEU A 14 -6.64 -0.21 -29.72
CA LEU A 14 -7.95 0.44 -29.54
C LEU A 14 -8.27 0.74 -28.07
N SER A 15 -7.54 0.15 -27.11
CA SER A 15 -7.63 0.61 -25.73
C SER A 15 -7.09 2.03 -25.66
N PRO A 16 -7.90 3.02 -25.24
CA PRO A 16 -7.43 4.37 -25.07
C PRO A 16 -6.36 4.35 -23.98
N LEU A 17 -5.09 4.41 -24.37
CA LEU A 17 -3.98 4.76 -23.50
C LEU A 17 -4.08 6.26 -23.24
N GLY A 18 -5.16 6.68 -22.58
CA GLY A 18 -5.28 8.03 -22.06
C GLY A 18 -4.21 8.19 -20.98
N ALA A 19 -3.22 9.03 -21.26
CA ALA A 19 -2.24 9.46 -20.30
C ALA A 19 -2.26 10.98 -20.28
N ALA A 20 -2.23 11.55 -19.09
CA ALA A 20 -2.09 12.98 -18.93
C ALA A 20 -0.85 13.48 -19.69
N THR A 21 -0.97 14.58 -20.40
CA THR A 21 0.12 15.15 -21.22
C THR A 21 0.74 16.36 -20.52
N LEU A 22 2.02 16.61 -20.83
CA LEU A 22 2.76 17.79 -20.37
C LEU A 22 3.11 18.63 -21.59
N ALA A 23 2.68 19.89 -21.60
CA ALA A 23 3.16 20.90 -22.52
C ALA A 23 4.05 21.89 -21.74
N LEU A 24 5.36 21.78 -21.92
CA LEU A 24 6.33 22.66 -21.28
C LEU A 24 6.84 23.69 -22.29
N ASP A 25 6.59 24.96 -22.01
CA ASP A 25 7.18 26.10 -22.70
C ASP A 25 8.19 26.78 -21.77
N ALA A 26 9.33 27.21 -22.31
CA ALA A 26 10.40 27.78 -21.51
C ALA A 26 11.04 28.96 -22.24
N ASP A 27 11.35 30.02 -21.48
CA ASP A 27 12.09 31.15 -22.02
C ASP A 27 13.41 30.68 -22.65
N PRO A 28 13.75 31.13 -23.87
CA PRO A 28 14.92 30.65 -24.61
C PRO A 28 16.26 31.00 -23.95
N THR A 29 16.23 31.83 -22.90
CA THR A 29 17.40 32.25 -22.12
C THR A 29 17.70 31.33 -20.94
N ILE A 30 16.81 30.37 -20.65
CA ILE A 30 16.98 29.42 -19.54
C ILE A 30 17.84 28.23 -20.01
N ASP A 31 18.77 27.80 -19.15
CA ASP A 31 19.63 26.66 -19.42
C ASP A 31 18.78 25.38 -19.64
N ALA A 32 19.08 24.65 -20.72
CA ALA A 32 18.44 23.38 -21.06
C ALA A 32 18.51 22.34 -19.91
N LYS A 33 19.54 22.40 -19.07
CA LYS A 33 19.65 21.55 -17.89
C LYS A 33 18.54 21.85 -16.87
N VAL A 34 18.23 23.13 -16.65
CA VAL A 34 17.14 23.56 -15.74
C VAL A 34 15.80 23.11 -16.32
N VAL A 35 15.58 23.34 -17.61
CA VAL A 35 14.35 22.90 -18.31
C VAL A 35 14.14 21.40 -18.14
N SER A 36 15.18 20.59 -18.37
CA SER A 36 15.09 19.13 -18.21
C SER A 36 14.80 18.70 -16.77
N LEU A 37 15.39 19.35 -15.77
CA LEU A 37 15.11 19.06 -14.36
C LEU A 37 13.67 19.39 -13.97
N VAL A 38 13.14 20.52 -14.47
CA VAL A 38 11.75 20.93 -14.27
C VAL A 38 10.80 19.93 -14.92
N GLU A 39 11.05 19.57 -16.18
CA GLU A 39 10.27 18.58 -16.92
C GLU A 39 10.22 17.25 -16.16
N GLN A 40 11.37 16.73 -15.73
CA GLN A 40 11.44 15.49 -14.96
C GLN A 40 10.68 15.58 -13.63
N ALA A 41 10.76 16.71 -12.92
CA ALA A 41 10.02 16.92 -11.67
C ALA A 41 8.51 16.90 -11.90
N LEU A 42 8.02 17.54 -12.97
CA LEU A 42 6.60 17.57 -13.33
C LEU A 42 6.09 16.19 -13.77
N LEU A 43 6.87 15.48 -14.59
CA LEU A 43 6.56 14.12 -15.03
C LEU A 43 6.46 13.14 -13.86
N GLN A 44 7.31 13.29 -12.84
CA GLN A 44 7.34 12.38 -11.68
C GLN A 44 6.34 12.75 -10.59
N SER A 45 6.12 14.06 -10.36
CA SER A 45 5.30 14.52 -9.23
C SER A 45 3.85 14.76 -9.63
N MET A 46 3.63 15.50 -10.72
CA MET A 46 2.31 16.00 -11.10
C MET A 46 1.56 15.06 -12.03
N LEU A 47 2.18 14.63 -13.13
CA LEU A 47 1.52 13.84 -14.17
C LEU A 47 0.76 12.60 -13.66
N PRO A 48 1.30 11.81 -12.71
CA PRO A 48 0.59 10.66 -12.17
C PRO A 48 -0.70 11.04 -11.43
N ARG A 49 -0.85 12.29 -10.98
CA ARG A 49 -2.02 12.75 -10.21
C ARG A 49 -3.13 13.32 -11.08
N LEU A 50 -2.86 13.53 -12.37
CA LEU A 50 -3.80 14.15 -13.29
C LEU A 50 -4.68 13.11 -13.95
N ALA A 51 -5.88 13.54 -14.36
CA ALA A 51 -6.82 12.71 -15.10
C ALA A 51 -6.19 12.26 -16.42
N ALA A 52 -6.58 11.07 -16.89
CA ALA A 52 -6.04 10.44 -18.10
C ALA A 52 -6.21 11.29 -19.39
N ASP A 53 -7.20 12.17 -19.42
CA ASP A 53 -7.52 13.11 -20.51
C ASP A 53 -7.01 14.54 -20.24
N GLY A 54 -6.36 14.77 -19.10
CA GLY A 54 -5.90 16.08 -18.68
C GLY A 54 -4.58 16.50 -19.33
N GLN A 55 -4.47 17.79 -19.65
CA GLN A 55 -3.22 18.41 -20.09
C GLN A 55 -2.70 19.38 -19.02
N LEU A 56 -1.44 19.21 -18.62
CA LEU A 56 -0.71 20.14 -17.78
C LEU A 56 0.10 21.09 -18.65
N ASP A 57 -0.25 22.36 -18.62
CA ASP A 57 0.53 23.40 -19.27
C ASP A 57 1.51 24.00 -18.26
N ALA A 58 2.79 24.00 -18.60
CA ALA A 58 3.87 24.53 -17.79
C ALA A 58 4.60 25.62 -18.57
N ARG A 59 4.79 26.79 -17.93
CA ARG A 59 5.58 27.88 -18.49
C ARG A 59 6.69 28.25 -17.52
N LEU A 60 7.93 28.15 -17.99
CA LEU A 60 9.11 28.50 -17.23
C LEU A 60 9.63 29.86 -17.68
N GLU A 61 9.49 30.85 -16.81
CA GLU A 61 9.81 32.26 -17.07
C GLU A 61 11.03 32.70 -16.25
N THR A 62 11.78 33.68 -16.74
CA THR A 62 12.86 34.33 -15.97
C THR A 62 12.59 35.81 -15.76
N THR A 63 12.67 36.27 -14.51
CA THR A 63 12.61 37.70 -14.18
C THR A 63 13.98 38.33 -14.31
N LYS A 64 14.06 39.44 -15.04
CA LYS A 64 15.32 40.17 -15.28
C LYS A 64 15.94 40.83 -14.04
N VAL A 65 15.21 40.89 -12.92
CA VAL A 65 15.56 41.72 -11.74
C VAL A 65 16.26 40.91 -10.65
N VAL A 66 15.97 39.61 -10.54
CA VAL A 66 16.58 38.68 -9.59
C VAL A 66 16.66 37.37 -10.36
N GLN A 67 17.82 36.72 -10.46
CA GLN A 67 18.00 35.47 -11.21
C GLN A 67 17.17 34.33 -10.57
N VAL A 68 15.86 34.37 -10.74
CA VAL A 68 14.88 33.43 -10.21
C VAL A 68 14.08 32.94 -11.40
N TYR A 69 13.97 31.62 -11.50
CA TYR A 69 13.06 30.99 -12.44
C TYR A 69 11.68 30.89 -11.79
N HIS A 70 10.65 31.22 -12.55
CA HIS A 70 9.27 31.11 -12.13
C HIS A 70 8.58 30.07 -12.98
N LEU A 71 7.85 29.16 -12.34
CA LEU A 71 7.11 28.12 -13.02
C LEU A 71 5.62 28.38 -12.83
N VAL A 72 4.95 28.73 -13.92
CA VAL A 72 3.50 28.83 -13.98
C VAL A 72 2.98 27.48 -14.44
N LEU A 73 2.10 26.88 -13.65
CA LEU A 73 1.43 25.63 -14.00
C LEU A 73 -0.06 25.88 -14.12
N THR A 74 -0.65 25.35 -15.19
CA THR A 74 -2.08 25.47 -15.47
C THR A 74 -2.67 24.09 -15.76
N TYR A 75 -3.80 23.79 -15.14
CA TYR A 75 -4.57 22.57 -15.37
C TYR A 75 -6.07 22.89 -15.35
N GLY A 76 -6.73 22.73 -16.50
CA GLY A 76 -8.09 23.22 -16.68
C GLY A 76 -8.16 24.73 -16.46
N GLU A 77 -9.03 25.18 -15.55
CA GLU A 77 -9.19 26.61 -15.20
C GLU A 77 -8.28 27.07 -14.05
N ARG A 78 -7.47 26.17 -13.47
CA ARG A 78 -6.69 26.45 -12.27
C ARG A 78 -5.23 26.70 -12.64
N SER A 79 -4.61 27.62 -11.92
CA SER A 79 -3.18 27.90 -12.07
C SER A 79 -2.49 28.08 -10.73
N ILE A 80 -1.22 27.70 -10.67
CA ILE A 80 -0.33 27.98 -9.54
C ILE A 80 0.98 28.58 -10.06
N PHE A 81 1.64 29.31 -9.18
CA PHE A 81 2.90 29.98 -9.44
C PHE A 81 3.93 29.49 -8.43
N LEU A 82 5.06 28.99 -8.93
CA LEU A 82 6.12 28.41 -8.09
C LEU A 82 7.45 29.12 -8.34
N ASP A 83 8.10 29.51 -7.24
CA ASP A 83 9.47 30.01 -7.27
C ASP A 83 10.45 28.83 -7.30
N VAL A 84 11.05 28.60 -8.47
CA VAL A 84 11.92 27.47 -8.74
C VAL A 84 13.33 27.70 -8.19
N GLY A 85 13.76 28.94 -7.99
CA GLY A 85 15.08 29.33 -7.50
C GLY A 85 16.25 28.98 -8.45
N TYR A 86 17.48 29.37 -8.11
CA TYR A 86 18.65 29.25 -9.02
C TYR A 86 19.60 28.07 -8.73
N GLU A 87 19.54 27.48 -7.54
CA GLU A 87 20.43 26.36 -7.16
C GLU A 87 20.10 25.08 -7.94
N VAL A 88 20.86 24.80 -8.98
CA VAL A 88 20.64 23.67 -9.91
C VAL A 88 20.86 22.30 -9.24
N GLU A 89 21.79 22.20 -8.28
CA GLU A 89 22.18 20.91 -7.68
C GLU A 89 21.07 20.26 -6.86
N THR A 90 20.27 21.07 -6.16
CA THR A 90 19.16 20.59 -5.30
C THR A 90 17.79 20.80 -5.94
N LEU A 91 17.77 21.36 -7.15
CA LEU A 91 16.55 21.86 -7.79
C LEU A 91 15.46 20.80 -7.92
N GLY A 92 15.79 19.63 -8.46
CA GLY A 92 14.81 18.57 -8.72
C GLY A 92 14.14 18.06 -7.45
N GLU A 93 14.90 17.86 -6.37
CA GLU A 93 14.34 17.39 -5.09
C GLU A 93 13.49 18.47 -4.43
N ARG A 94 13.95 19.72 -4.42
CA ARG A 94 13.18 20.85 -3.87
C ARG A 94 11.87 21.04 -4.63
N LEU A 95 11.93 21.11 -5.95
CA LEU A 95 10.77 21.34 -6.79
C LEU A 95 9.75 20.21 -6.65
N ARG A 96 10.19 18.95 -6.57
CA ARG A 96 9.29 17.83 -6.26
C ARG A 96 8.60 17.99 -4.91
N GLY A 97 9.31 18.45 -3.89
CA GLY A 97 8.73 18.74 -2.57
C GLY A 97 7.68 19.85 -2.59
N GLN A 98 7.94 20.93 -3.34
CA GLN A 98 6.98 22.02 -3.54
C GLN A 98 5.75 21.54 -4.33
N LEU A 99 5.96 20.89 -5.48
CA LEU A 99 4.89 20.31 -6.30
C LEU A 99 4.03 19.31 -5.54
N ASP A 100 4.65 18.54 -4.62
CA ASP A 100 3.92 17.59 -3.81
C ASP A 100 2.81 18.28 -3.00
N GLN A 101 3.06 19.47 -2.46
CA GLN A 101 2.13 20.21 -1.59
C GLN A 101 1.32 21.25 -2.36
N GLU A 102 1.99 22.16 -3.07
CA GLU A 102 1.36 23.28 -3.77
C GLU A 102 0.60 22.80 -5.02
N GLY A 103 1.05 21.70 -5.63
CA GLY A 103 0.36 21.06 -6.75
C GLY A 103 -1.03 20.53 -6.41
N LEU A 104 -1.37 20.34 -5.12
CA LEU A 104 -2.74 19.99 -4.71
C LEU A 104 -3.76 21.04 -5.14
N ALA A 105 -3.40 22.33 -5.14
CA ALA A 105 -4.30 23.40 -5.54
C ALA A 105 -4.73 23.29 -7.02
N LEU A 106 -3.93 22.66 -7.88
CA LEU A 106 -4.30 22.36 -9.26
C LEU A 106 -5.34 21.24 -9.37
N LEU A 107 -5.25 20.24 -8.48
CA LEU A 107 -6.18 19.11 -8.46
C LEU A 107 -7.55 19.51 -7.89
N GLY A 108 -7.58 20.55 -7.06
CA GLY A 108 -8.77 21.13 -6.41
C GLY A 108 -9.52 20.14 -5.53
N GLU A 109 -10.80 20.43 -5.27
CA GLU A 109 -11.63 19.55 -4.45
C GLU A 109 -11.90 18.24 -5.18
N GLN A 110 -11.58 17.13 -4.51
CA GLN A 110 -11.87 15.78 -4.99
C GLN A 110 -13.12 15.24 -4.29
N GLU A 111 -14.00 14.60 -5.07
CA GLU A 111 -15.23 13.98 -4.56
C GLU A 111 -14.97 12.77 -3.65
N HIS A 112 -13.80 12.15 -3.79
CA HIS A 112 -13.40 10.94 -3.07
C HIS A 112 -12.33 11.25 -2.03
N PRO A 113 -12.22 10.44 -0.96
CA PRO A 113 -11.11 10.58 -0.02
C PRO A 113 -9.76 10.47 -0.73
N TYR A 114 -8.79 11.28 -0.31
CA TYR A 114 -7.47 11.33 -0.94
C TYR A 114 -6.35 11.65 0.07
N LEU A 115 -5.11 11.43 -0.35
CA LEU A 115 -3.93 11.76 0.44
C LEU A 115 -3.69 13.27 0.45
N GLN A 116 -3.90 13.93 1.58
CA GLN A 116 -3.80 15.40 1.67
C GLN A 116 -2.51 15.87 2.31
N TYR A 117 -2.05 15.17 3.33
CA TYR A 117 -0.88 15.57 4.10
C TYR A 117 0.16 14.47 4.07
N ARG A 118 1.43 14.87 3.90
CA ARG A 118 2.57 13.97 4.11
C ARG A 118 3.09 14.15 5.53
N LEU A 119 3.30 13.04 6.21
CA LEU A 119 3.84 12.96 7.56
C LEU A 119 5.18 12.21 7.54
N GLY A 120 5.99 12.37 8.58
CA GLY A 120 7.28 11.67 8.67
C GLY A 120 7.16 10.13 8.54
N SER A 121 6.05 9.55 9.01
CA SER A 121 5.80 8.10 9.02
C SER A 121 4.58 7.66 8.18
N GLY A 122 4.06 8.53 7.31
CA GLY A 122 2.87 8.19 6.52
C GLY A 122 2.15 9.39 5.91
N PHE A 123 0.83 9.34 5.92
CA PHE A 123 -0.04 10.34 5.30
C PHE A 123 -1.25 10.66 6.20
N ALA A 124 -2.00 11.71 5.85
CA ALA A 124 -3.32 11.93 6.41
C ALA A 124 -4.32 12.41 5.35
N SER A 125 -5.60 12.19 5.64
CA SER A 125 -6.75 12.66 4.86
C SER A 125 -7.70 13.40 5.78
N SER A 126 -8.34 14.48 5.32
CA SER A 126 -9.43 15.16 6.06
C SER A 126 -10.77 14.44 5.95
N CYS A 127 -10.83 13.33 5.22
CA CYS A 127 -12.00 12.49 5.21
C CYS A 127 -11.95 11.53 6.40
N LYS A 128 -13.11 11.28 7.01
CA LYS A 128 -13.26 10.25 8.04
C LYS A 128 -13.16 8.87 7.40
N LEU A 129 -12.12 8.12 7.75
CA LEU A 129 -11.86 6.77 7.28
C LEU A 129 -12.06 5.78 8.43
N ASP A 130 -12.34 4.53 8.08
CA ASP A 130 -12.54 3.46 9.05
C ASP A 130 -11.18 2.96 9.55
N VAL A 131 -10.91 3.15 10.84
CA VAL A 131 -9.65 2.72 11.46
C VAL A 131 -9.49 1.20 11.32
N GLY A 132 -8.30 0.75 10.97
CA GLY A 132 -7.96 -0.66 10.70
C GLY A 132 -8.30 -1.09 9.28
N HIS A 133 -9.12 -0.34 8.55
CA HIS A 133 -9.55 -0.70 7.21
C HIS A 133 -8.46 -0.40 6.16
N PRO A 134 -8.19 -1.33 5.21
CA PRO A 134 -7.26 -1.10 4.11
C PRO A 134 -7.89 -0.31 2.96
N TYR A 135 -7.08 0.50 2.28
CA TYR A 135 -7.47 1.29 1.13
C TYR A 135 -6.44 1.16 0.01
N TRP A 136 -6.92 1.02 -1.23
CA TRP A 136 -6.11 1.24 -2.42
C TRP A 136 -5.83 2.71 -2.60
N VAL A 137 -4.62 3.02 -3.04
CA VAL A 137 -4.22 4.34 -3.49
C VAL A 137 -4.17 4.33 -5.01
N LEU A 138 -5.04 5.12 -5.62
CA LEU A 138 -5.13 5.29 -7.06
C LEU A 138 -4.47 6.59 -7.47
N ASP A 139 -3.80 6.55 -8.61
CA ASP A 139 -3.31 7.74 -9.29
C ASP A 139 -4.46 8.43 -10.07
N GLY A 140 -4.20 9.58 -10.67
CA GLY A 140 -5.22 10.31 -11.45
C GLY A 140 -5.70 9.56 -12.70
N GLN A 141 -5.00 8.51 -13.11
CA GLN A 141 -5.36 7.62 -14.22
C GLN A 141 -6.08 6.35 -13.72
N ASN A 142 -6.52 6.33 -12.46
CA ASN A 142 -7.16 5.19 -11.80
C ASN A 142 -6.27 3.94 -11.69
N GLN A 143 -4.94 4.07 -11.82
CA GLN A 143 -4.03 2.95 -11.62
C GLN A 143 -3.73 2.74 -10.14
N ARG A 144 -3.76 1.47 -9.71
CA ARG A 144 -3.41 1.08 -8.34
C ARG A 144 -1.90 1.24 -8.13
N LEU A 145 -1.49 2.25 -7.36
CA LEU A 145 -0.08 2.50 -7.06
C LEU A 145 0.37 1.85 -5.75
N GLY A 146 -0.51 1.74 -4.77
CA GLY A 146 -0.17 1.14 -3.48
C GLY A 146 -1.34 0.98 -2.54
N GLN A 147 -1.04 0.58 -1.32
CA GLN A 147 -2.02 0.32 -0.28
C GLN A 147 -1.68 1.10 0.98
N VAL A 148 -2.71 1.62 1.64
CA VAL A 148 -2.61 2.24 2.95
C VAL A 148 -3.63 1.64 3.90
N VAL A 149 -3.39 1.80 5.19
CA VAL A 149 -4.34 1.43 6.25
C VAL A 149 -4.56 2.63 7.15
N ALA A 150 -5.81 2.91 7.50
CA ALA A 150 -6.12 3.96 8.46
C ALA A 150 -5.73 3.48 9.87
N THR A 151 -4.87 4.22 10.55
CA THR A 151 -4.30 3.80 11.84
C THR A 151 -4.98 4.43 13.04
N LYS A 152 -5.42 5.69 12.90
CA LYS A 152 -6.16 6.43 13.92
C LYS A 152 -6.87 7.63 13.31
N ASN A 153 -7.91 8.11 13.99
CA ASN A 153 -8.60 9.34 13.64
C ASN A 153 -8.34 10.40 14.73
N HIS A 154 -8.12 11.65 14.34
CA HIS A 154 -8.09 12.79 15.24
C HIS A 154 -9.51 13.34 15.39
N ALA A 155 -10.15 13.12 16.54
CA ALA A 155 -11.53 13.52 16.77
C ALA A 155 -11.76 15.03 16.52
N ASP A 156 -10.86 15.89 16.99
CA ASP A 156 -11.07 17.35 16.91
C ASP A 156 -10.78 17.99 15.55
N LYS A 157 -10.13 17.27 14.63
CA LYS A 157 -9.68 17.83 13.35
C LYS A 157 -10.20 17.08 12.13
N GLU A 158 -11.04 16.05 12.35
CA GLU A 158 -11.56 15.16 11.31
C GLU A 158 -10.46 14.55 10.42
N LEU A 159 -9.25 14.37 10.96
CA LEU A 159 -8.11 13.82 10.22
C LEU A 159 -7.99 12.32 10.44
N SER A 160 -7.90 11.55 9.36
CA SER A 160 -7.55 10.13 9.38
C SER A 160 -6.09 9.93 9.03
N PHE A 161 -5.33 9.31 9.92
CA PHE A 161 -3.92 9.00 9.71
C PHE A 161 -3.76 7.67 8.97
N LEU A 162 -2.85 7.65 8.01
CA LEU A 162 -2.68 6.55 7.07
C LEU A 162 -1.23 6.08 7.07
N SER A 163 -1.03 4.77 7.15
CA SER A 163 0.29 4.14 7.01
C SER A 163 0.33 3.29 5.75
N GLN A 164 1.42 3.39 5.00
CA GLN A 164 1.58 2.64 3.76
C GLN A 164 1.89 1.17 4.05
N ARG A 165 1.09 0.27 3.49
CA ARG A 165 1.19 -1.18 3.66
C ARG A 165 1.74 -1.91 2.43
N GLY A 166 1.86 -1.21 1.30
CA GLY A 166 2.51 -1.75 0.10
C GLY A 166 2.53 -0.81 -1.08
N GLY A 167 3.24 -1.21 -2.14
CA GLY A 167 3.29 -0.58 -3.45
C GLY A 167 4.43 0.41 -3.68
N LYS A 168 4.20 1.29 -4.66
CA LYS A 168 5.12 2.32 -5.13
C LYS A 168 5.13 3.53 -4.18
N SER A 169 5.98 4.52 -4.46
CA SER A 169 5.94 5.79 -3.74
C SER A 169 4.61 6.49 -4.00
N LEU A 170 4.00 7.04 -2.95
CA LEU A 170 2.71 7.71 -3.02
C LEU A 170 2.87 9.23 -2.96
N GLY A 171 2.03 9.92 -3.73
CA GLY A 171 1.93 11.37 -3.80
C GLY A 171 0.67 11.88 -3.12
N LEU A 172 0.65 13.17 -2.80
CA LEU A 172 -0.57 13.84 -2.35
C LEU A 172 -1.53 13.98 -3.54
N GLY A 173 -2.83 14.10 -3.27
CA GLY A 173 -3.88 14.17 -4.30
C GLY A 173 -4.23 12.82 -4.92
N MET A 174 -3.57 11.74 -4.51
CA MET A 174 -3.94 10.39 -4.92
C MET A 174 -5.18 9.91 -4.18
N GLN A 175 -6.12 9.33 -4.92
CA GLN A 175 -7.42 8.90 -4.45
C GLN A 175 -7.31 7.64 -3.58
N LEU A 176 -8.20 7.51 -2.61
CA LEU A 176 -8.36 6.36 -1.73
C LEU A 176 -9.65 5.62 -2.06
N VAL A 177 -9.54 4.31 -2.28
CA VAL A 177 -10.68 3.43 -2.51
C VAL A 177 -10.66 2.30 -1.48
N ALA A 178 -11.77 2.13 -0.77
CA ALA A 178 -11.91 1.10 0.26
C ALA A 178 -11.67 -0.30 -0.31
N MET A 179 -10.92 -1.12 0.43
CA MET A 179 -10.68 -2.53 0.10
C MET A 179 -11.61 -3.43 0.92
N SER A 180 -11.64 -4.73 0.62
CA SER A 180 -12.27 -5.64 1.58
C SER A 180 -11.46 -5.66 2.89
N PRO A 181 -12.12 -5.59 4.07
CA PRO A 181 -11.44 -5.84 5.34
C PRO A 181 -11.13 -7.33 5.54
N PHE A 182 -11.59 -8.19 4.63
CA PHE A 182 -11.36 -9.63 4.66
C PHE A 182 -10.15 -10.03 3.80
N SER A 183 -9.31 -10.88 4.38
CA SER A 183 -8.22 -11.55 3.66
C SER A 183 -8.32 -13.05 3.89
N THR A 184 -8.09 -13.82 2.83
CA THR A 184 -7.89 -15.27 2.93
C THR A 184 -6.42 -15.58 2.79
N ALA A 185 -5.93 -16.63 3.45
CA ALA A 185 -4.57 -17.08 3.31
C ALA A 185 -4.49 -18.61 3.30
N LEU A 186 -3.49 -19.13 2.61
CA LEU A 186 -3.10 -20.53 2.61
C LEU A 186 -1.67 -20.60 3.14
N SER A 187 -1.44 -21.39 4.18
CA SER A 187 -0.11 -21.61 4.73
C SER A 187 0.22 -23.08 4.86
N THR A 188 1.51 -23.38 4.73
CA THR A 188 2.11 -24.66 5.04
C THR A 188 3.07 -24.48 6.19
N SER A 189 3.04 -25.39 7.15
CA SER A 189 3.95 -25.41 8.29
C SER A 189 4.72 -26.73 8.38
N LEU A 190 5.89 -26.67 9.02
CA LEU A 190 6.75 -27.80 9.31
C LEU A 190 7.19 -27.70 10.77
N ASP A 191 6.90 -28.71 11.58
CA ASP A 191 7.35 -28.78 12.98
C ASP A 191 8.77 -29.38 13.10
N GLN A 192 9.31 -29.41 14.33
CA GLN A 192 10.63 -30.01 14.61
C GLN A 192 10.71 -31.51 14.34
N ALA A 193 9.58 -32.23 14.43
CA ALA A 193 9.49 -33.66 14.13
C ALA A 193 9.39 -33.94 12.62
N GLY A 194 9.29 -32.90 11.79
CA GLY A 194 9.14 -33.00 10.34
C GLY A 194 7.71 -33.21 9.89
N HIS A 195 6.72 -33.03 10.76
CA HIS A 195 5.31 -33.12 10.40
C HIS A 195 4.86 -31.88 9.64
N LEU A 196 4.15 -32.12 8.54
CA LEU A 196 3.58 -31.08 7.71
C LEU A 196 2.20 -30.66 8.20
N GLY A 197 1.96 -29.35 8.20
CA GLY A 197 0.66 -28.73 8.42
C GLY A 197 0.22 -27.91 7.21
N ILE A 198 -1.08 -27.87 6.94
CA ILE A 198 -1.70 -27.01 5.92
C ILE A 198 -2.90 -26.32 6.55
N ASP A 199 -2.99 -25.01 6.33
CA ASP A 199 -3.90 -24.12 7.02
C ASP A 199 -4.58 -23.18 6.02
N VAL A 200 -5.91 -23.11 6.07
CA VAL A 200 -6.70 -22.10 5.40
C VAL A 200 -7.20 -21.11 6.43
N ARG A 201 -6.83 -19.85 6.24
CA ARG A 201 -7.07 -18.79 7.20
C ARG A 201 -7.98 -17.73 6.61
N LEU A 202 -8.95 -17.28 7.40
CA LEU A 202 -9.73 -16.08 7.16
C LEU A 202 -9.34 -15.03 8.20
N SER A 203 -9.10 -13.80 7.76
CA SER A 203 -8.78 -12.67 8.63
C SER A 203 -9.72 -11.51 8.37
N TYR A 204 -10.17 -10.83 9.43
CA TYR A 204 -11.02 -9.65 9.38
C TYR A 204 -10.39 -8.51 10.19
N ALA A 205 -10.14 -7.37 9.55
CA ALA A 205 -9.58 -6.20 10.20
C ALA A 205 -10.54 -5.58 11.23
N LEU A 206 -10.08 -5.32 12.45
CA LEU A 206 -10.89 -4.72 13.50
C LEU A 206 -10.79 -3.19 13.45
N ALA A 207 -11.80 -2.51 14.03
CA ALA A 207 -11.82 -1.05 14.22
C ALA A 207 -10.74 -0.50 15.18
N ARG A 208 -9.77 -1.35 15.58
CA ARG A 208 -8.64 -1.01 16.44
C ARG A 208 -7.37 -1.52 15.77
N TYR A 209 -6.71 -0.64 15.03
CA TYR A 209 -5.41 -0.91 14.44
C TYR A 209 -4.36 -1.20 15.55
N PRO A 210 -3.44 -2.18 15.39
CA PRO A 210 -3.17 -3.01 14.21
C PRO A 210 -3.84 -4.40 14.23
N PHE A 211 -4.97 -4.57 14.90
CA PHE A 211 -5.54 -5.89 15.20
C PHE A 211 -6.54 -6.40 14.17
N SER A 212 -6.55 -7.71 13.97
CA SER A 212 -7.50 -8.46 13.15
C SER A 212 -7.99 -9.68 13.91
N LEU A 213 -9.26 -10.05 13.69
CA LEU A 213 -9.79 -11.36 14.07
C LEU A 213 -9.33 -12.38 13.04
N VAL A 214 -8.94 -13.57 13.48
CA VAL A 214 -8.51 -14.65 12.60
C VAL A 214 -9.25 -15.94 12.93
N ALA A 215 -9.69 -16.63 11.89
CA ALA A 215 -10.17 -18.00 11.94
C ALA A 215 -9.28 -18.88 11.07
N ASN A 216 -8.86 -20.03 11.60
CA ASN A 216 -8.03 -20.99 10.90
C ASN A 216 -8.75 -22.34 10.84
N VAL A 217 -8.66 -23.01 9.70
CA VAL A 217 -9.05 -24.41 9.55
C VAL A 217 -7.91 -25.11 8.85
N GLY A 218 -7.41 -26.18 9.46
CA GLY A 218 -6.22 -26.83 8.96
C GLY A 218 -6.14 -28.30 9.28
N TYR A 219 -5.07 -28.90 8.77
CA TYR A 219 -4.69 -30.28 8.99
C TYR A 219 -3.19 -30.34 9.28
N ALA A 220 -2.81 -31.07 10.32
CA ALA A 220 -1.43 -31.32 10.69
C ALA A 220 -1.15 -32.82 10.79
N GLN A 221 -0.01 -33.27 10.27
CA GLN A 221 0.46 -34.63 10.50
C GLN A 221 0.75 -34.84 12.00
N PRO A 222 0.51 -36.05 12.55
CA PRO A 222 0.20 -37.30 11.85
C PRO A 222 -1.31 -37.61 11.67
N GLY A 223 -2.21 -36.62 11.60
CA GLY A 223 -3.63 -36.91 11.36
C GLY A 223 -4.62 -36.01 12.10
N LEU A 224 -4.24 -34.79 12.41
CA LEU A 224 -4.98 -33.87 13.25
C LEU A 224 -5.58 -32.74 12.42
N SER A 225 -6.90 -32.79 12.24
CA SER A 225 -7.64 -31.65 11.69
C SER A 225 -7.98 -30.68 12.82
N HIS A 226 -8.02 -29.38 12.55
CA HIS A 226 -8.27 -28.40 13.60
C HIS A 226 -9.03 -27.17 13.11
N VAL A 227 -9.65 -26.49 14.07
CA VAL A 227 -10.28 -25.18 13.90
C VAL A 227 -9.81 -24.27 15.02
N ASP A 228 -9.21 -23.15 14.66
CA ASP A 228 -8.74 -22.16 15.62
C ASP A 228 -9.34 -20.78 15.38
N LEU A 229 -9.44 -20.02 16.46
CA LEU A 229 -9.89 -18.63 16.46
C LEU A 229 -8.91 -17.80 17.29
N GLY A 230 -8.72 -16.55 16.92
CA GLY A 230 -7.85 -15.68 17.69
C GLY A 230 -7.62 -14.32 17.08
N LEU A 231 -6.52 -13.73 17.48
CA LEU A 231 -6.14 -12.37 17.11
C LEU A 231 -4.80 -12.37 16.40
N GLN A 232 -4.70 -11.49 15.42
CA GLN A 232 -3.46 -11.15 14.74
C GLN A 232 -3.22 -9.66 14.86
N SER A 233 -1.95 -9.28 14.88
CA SER A 233 -1.51 -7.90 14.70
C SER A 233 -0.56 -7.84 13.51
N LEU A 234 -0.64 -6.75 12.73
CA LEU A 234 0.26 -6.52 11.59
C LEU A 234 0.69 -5.05 11.51
N ILE A 235 1.98 -4.82 11.69
CA ILE A 235 2.58 -3.49 11.73
C ILE A 235 3.50 -3.32 10.50
N PRO A 236 3.17 -2.43 9.55
CA PRO A 236 4.05 -2.09 8.44
C PRO A 236 5.34 -1.45 8.94
N LEU A 237 6.47 -1.89 8.36
CA LEU A 237 7.78 -1.32 8.68
C LEU A 237 7.90 0.14 8.28
N SER A 238 7.06 0.60 7.34
CA SER A 238 6.95 2.01 6.95
C SER A 238 6.61 2.93 8.13
N HIS A 239 5.96 2.43 9.16
CA HIS A 239 5.65 3.19 10.37
C HIS A 239 6.90 3.55 11.17
N LEU A 240 7.93 2.70 11.13
CA LEU A 240 9.16 2.85 11.91
C LEU A 240 10.31 3.44 11.09
N PHE A 241 10.40 3.05 9.82
CA PHE A 241 11.55 3.37 8.95
C PHE A 241 11.18 4.29 7.78
N GLY A 242 9.94 4.78 7.74
CA GLY A 242 9.43 5.69 6.70
C GLY A 242 9.10 4.99 5.38
N THR A 243 8.69 5.77 4.39
CA THR A 243 8.16 5.25 3.10
C THR A 243 9.17 5.36 1.95
N LYS A 244 10.42 5.78 2.19
CA LYS A 244 11.41 6.04 1.12
C LYS A 244 11.82 4.78 0.35
N TYR A 245 12.02 3.66 1.03
CA TYR A 245 12.55 2.44 0.44
C TYR A 245 11.45 1.44 0.07
N HIS A 246 11.55 0.84 -1.12
CA HIS A 246 10.58 -0.13 -1.62
C HIS A 246 10.39 -1.32 -0.68
N LEU A 247 11.49 -1.89 -0.19
CA LEU A 247 11.46 -3.03 0.70
C LEU A 247 10.70 -2.72 2.00
N VAL A 248 10.98 -1.57 2.61
CA VAL A 248 10.34 -1.10 3.85
C VAL A 248 8.83 -0.88 3.66
N ARG A 249 8.42 -0.29 2.53
CA ARG A 249 7.00 -0.05 2.22
C ARG A 249 6.17 -1.32 2.12
N ASN A 250 6.79 -2.42 1.70
CA ASN A 250 6.08 -3.68 1.43
C ASN A 250 6.26 -4.70 2.56
N LEU A 251 7.10 -4.43 3.57
CA LEU A 251 7.30 -5.33 4.69
C LEU A 251 6.45 -4.96 5.89
N SER A 252 5.94 -5.98 6.57
CA SER A 252 5.24 -5.85 7.84
C SER A 252 5.72 -6.92 8.82
N LEU A 253 5.78 -6.56 10.10
CA LEU A 253 5.96 -7.50 11.21
C LEU A 253 4.58 -7.88 11.73
N GLY A 254 4.38 -9.17 11.95
CA GLY A 254 3.13 -9.68 12.47
C GLY A 254 3.31 -10.64 13.63
N ALA A 255 2.32 -10.63 14.49
CA ALA A 255 2.19 -11.55 15.60
C ALA A 255 0.77 -12.10 15.64
N GLN A 256 0.62 -13.34 16.05
CA GLN A 256 -0.66 -14.02 16.11
C GLN A 256 -0.74 -14.89 17.36
N ALA A 257 -1.92 -14.92 17.96
CA ALA A 257 -2.29 -15.82 19.04
C ALA A 257 -3.62 -16.48 18.67
N LEU A 258 -3.63 -17.80 18.62
CA LEU A 258 -4.81 -18.61 18.33
C LEU A 258 -5.09 -19.57 19.48
N VAL A 259 -6.37 -19.89 19.64
CA VAL A 259 -6.87 -20.98 20.46
C VAL A 259 -7.92 -21.76 19.68
N GLY A 260 -7.96 -23.06 19.86
CA GLY A 260 -8.84 -23.88 19.04
C GLY A 260 -8.98 -25.30 19.52
N ILE A 261 -9.53 -26.11 18.64
CA ILE A 261 -9.83 -27.51 18.86
C ILE A 261 -9.25 -28.34 17.74
N GLY A 262 -8.59 -29.44 18.10
CA GLY A 262 -8.08 -30.46 17.19
C GLY A 262 -8.87 -31.75 17.33
N PHE A 263 -9.07 -32.44 16.21
CA PHE A 263 -9.74 -33.72 16.11
C PHE A 263 -8.92 -34.69 15.26
N GLY A 264 -8.55 -35.83 15.85
CA GLY A 264 -7.69 -36.84 15.22
C GLY A 264 -8.28 -38.24 15.29
N LEU A 265 -7.72 -39.17 14.51
CA LEU A 265 -8.12 -40.59 14.53
C LEU A 265 -7.11 -41.44 15.33
N PRO A 266 -7.57 -42.38 16.19
CA PRO A 266 -8.97 -42.67 16.53
C PRO A 266 -9.57 -41.64 17.51
N ALA A 267 -10.68 -41.00 17.10
CA ALA A 267 -11.50 -40.01 17.82
C ALA A 267 -10.86 -39.34 19.06
N SER A 268 -9.77 -38.61 18.85
CA SER A 268 -9.14 -37.78 19.89
C SER A 268 -9.63 -36.34 19.76
N PHE A 269 -9.89 -35.69 20.89
CA PHE A 269 -10.18 -34.27 20.97
C PHE A 269 -9.05 -33.58 21.73
N SER A 270 -8.53 -32.50 21.20
CA SER A 270 -7.50 -31.69 21.86
C SER A 270 -7.88 -30.22 21.86
N LEU A 271 -7.57 -29.54 22.95
CA LEU A 271 -7.48 -28.09 22.96
C LEU A 271 -6.13 -27.69 22.37
N ARG A 272 -6.12 -26.63 21.58
CA ARG A 272 -4.93 -26.13 20.89
C ARG A 272 -4.72 -24.66 21.23
N SER A 273 -3.45 -24.27 21.32
CA SER A 273 -3.03 -22.89 21.31
C SER A 273 -1.80 -22.73 20.43
N GLU A 274 -1.77 -21.65 19.66
CA GLU A 274 -0.66 -21.31 18.77
C GLU A 274 -0.24 -19.86 19.01
N GLY A 275 1.07 -19.64 19.13
CA GLY A 275 1.67 -18.31 19.01
C GLY A 275 2.61 -18.27 17.81
N LEU A 276 2.47 -17.28 16.93
CA LEU A 276 3.27 -17.14 15.72
C LEU A 276 3.82 -15.72 15.59
N LEU A 277 5.11 -15.60 15.29
CA LEU A 277 5.74 -14.36 14.81
C LEU A 277 6.13 -14.53 13.35
N PHE A 278 5.81 -13.55 12.51
CA PHE A 278 6.03 -13.65 11.08
C PHE A 278 6.36 -12.31 10.43
N LEU A 279 7.03 -12.39 9.29
CA LEU A 279 7.22 -11.31 8.34
C LEU A 279 6.21 -11.48 7.19
N SER A 280 5.63 -10.38 6.74
CA SER A 280 4.74 -10.34 5.59
C SER A 280 5.27 -9.37 4.55
N TYR A 281 5.33 -9.80 3.29
CA TYR A 281 5.75 -8.98 2.15
C TYR A 281 4.59 -8.79 1.16
N GLN A 282 4.17 -7.55 0.94
CA GLN A 282 3.03 -7.20 0.10
C GLN A 282 3.43 -7.13 -1.39
N LEU A 283 2.62 -7.74 -2.24
CA LEU A 283 2.75 -7.83 -3.71
C LEU A 283 1.39 -7.54 -4.37
N GLY A 284 1.01 -6.27 -4.42
CA GLY A 284 -0.32 -5.89 -4.89
C GLY A 284 -1.40 -6.49 -3.96
N PRO A 285 -2.43 -7.19 -4.45
CA PRO A 285 -3.47 -7.78 -3.60
C PRO A 285 -3.00 -9.03 -2.84
N PHE A 286 -1.82 -9.56 -3.18
CA PHE A 286 -1.23 -10.73 -2.54
C PHE A 286 -0.21 -10.32 -1.47
N ALA A 287 0.00 -11.20 -0.50
CA ALA A 287 1.13 -11.11 0.42
C ALA A 287 1.81 -12.47 0.59
N LEU A 288 3.13 -12.46 0.77
CA LEU A 288 3.91 -13.63 1.17
C LEU A 288 4.20 -13.53 2.66
N MET A 289 4.01 -14.61 3.39
CA MET A 289 4.21 -14.67 4.83
C MET A 289 5.24 -15.74 5.15
N VAL A 290 6.18 -15.42 6.04
CA VAL A 290 7.17 -16.37 6.56
C VAL A 290 7.39 -16.13 8.04
N GLY A 291 7.38 -17.19 8.85
CA GLY A 291 7.47 -17.03 10.29
C GLY A 291 7.75 -18.33 11.03
N GLY A 292 7.89 -18.19 12.34
CA GLY A 292 8.09 -19.30 13.26
C GLY A 292 7.32 -19.06 14.54
N GLY A 293 6.86 -20.14 15.14
CA GLY A 293 5.98 -20.09 16.29
C GLY A 293 6.11 -21.30 17.18
N ASN A 294 5.24 -21.37 18.17
CA ASN A 294 5.09 -22.52 19.05
C ASN A 294 3.62 -22.93 19.11
N ARG A 295 3.36 -24.24 19.10
CA ARG A 295 2.04 -24.85 19.24
C ARG A 295 2.02 -25.74 20.47
N ILE A 296 0.94 -25.63 21.24
CA ILE A 296 0.68 -26.46 22.39
C ILE A 296 -0.71 -27.05 22.23
N GLY A 297 -0.78 -28.37 22.22
CA GLY A 297 -2.01 -29.15 22.33
C GLY A 297 -2.16 -29.71 23.74
N ALA A 298 -3.40 -29.96 24.15
CA ALA A 298 -3.70 -30.73 25.35
C ALA A 298 -4.95 -31.58 25.09
N ASP A 299 -4.88 -32.87 25.41
CA ASP A 299 -6.06 -33.74 25.46
C ASP A 299 -6.37 -34.15 26.92
N SER A 300 -7.33 -35.06 27.10
CA SER A 300 -7.74 -35.51 28.44
C SER A 300 -6.70 -36.36 29.18
N LEU A 301 -5.64 -36.81 28.49
CA LEU A 301 -4.65 -37.75 28.99
C LEU A 301 -3.25 -37.14 29.08
N ALA A 302 -2.91 -36.19 28.22
CA ALA A 302 -1.59 -35.61 28.13
C ALA A 302 -1.57 -34.19 27.53
N LEU A 303 -0.51 -33.45 27.88
CA LEU A 303 -0.07 -32.30 27.11
C LEU A 303 0.60 -32.83 25.82
N VAL A 304 0.14 -32.37 24.66
CA VAL A 304 0.74 -32.67 23.36
C VAL A 304 1.52 -31.42 22.94
N GLU A 305 2.78 -31.33 23.32
CA GLU A 305 3.65 -30.26 22.81
C GLU A 305 3.99 -30.55 21.34
N GLU A 306 3.28 -29.90 20.43
CA GLU A 306 3.66 -29.86 19.00
C GLU A 306 4.94 -29.05 18.80
N GLY A 307 5.24 -28.13 19.73
CA GLY A 307 6.52 -27.45 19.83
C GLY A 307 6.72 -26.39 18.77
N LEU A 308 8.00 -26.11 18.49
CA LEU A 308 8.36 -25.08 17.52
C LEU A 308 8.02 -25.52 16.10
N PHE A 309 7.48 -24.59 15.31
CA PHE A 309 7.20 -24.81 13.91
C PHE A 309 7.64 -23.61 13.06
N PHE A 310 7.92 -23.88 11.80
CA PHE A 310 8.14 -22.89 10.76
C PHE A 310 6.93 -22.86 9.82
N SER A 311 6.55 -21.68 9.34
CA SER A 311 5.40 -21.49 8.46
C SER A 311 5.73 -20.59 7.29
N VAL A 312 5.26 -20.96 6.10
CA VAL A 312 5.25 -20.15 4.88
C VAL A 312 3.84 -20.12 4.33
N GLY A 313 3.38 -18.95 3.88
CA GLY A 313 2.05 -18.84 3.32
C GLY A 313 1.90 -17.70 2.33
N THR A 314 0.75 -17.69 1.68
CA THR A 314 0.31 -16.62 0.81
C THR A 314 -1.06 -16.14 1.26
N ALA A 315 -1.28 -14.84 1.23
CA ALA A 315 -2.56 -14.22 1.54
C ALA A 315 -3.07 -13.42 0.33
N TYR A 316 -4.38 -13.34 0.19
CA TYR A 316 -5.08 -12.53 -0.80
C TYR A 316 -6.16 -11.69 -0.10
N THR A 317 -6.09 -10.37 -0.28
CA THR A 317 -7.15 -9.47 0.17
C THR A 317 -8.09 -9.19 -1.00
N TYR A 318 -9.38 -9.50 -0.81
CA TYR A 318 -10.37 -9.34 -1.86
C TYR A 318 -10.50 -7.87 -2.28
N THR A 319 -10.57 -7.62 -3.58
CA THR A 319 -10.81 -6.29 -4.14
C THR A 319 -12.10 -6.34 -4.95
N PRO A 320 -13.15 -5.60 -4.56
CA PRO A 320 -14.35 -5.46 -5.38
C PRO A 320 -14.05 -4.70 -6.68
#